data_AF-U1Q4Q6-F1
#
_entry.id   AF-U1Q4Q6-F1
#
_cell.length_a   1.000
_cell.length_b   1.000
_cell.length_c   1.000
_cell.angle_alpha   90.00
_cell.angle_beta   90.00
_cell.angle_gamma   90.00
#
_symmetry.space_group_name_H-M   'P 1'
#
loop_
_entity.id
_entity.type
_entity.pdbx_description
1 polymer ?
#
loop_
_entity_poly.entity_id
_entity_poly.type
_entity_poly.pdbx_seq_one_letter_code
_entity_poly.pdbx_strand_id
1 'polypeptide(L)'
;PAESWEFFTSAMWDPGRAGFADYSGNQNLKGAIARGLPESAWNPTWAACSLLAVAAAWFLCRRLGRLQVTSDDADDEAGLVLTLQVGVVMVLGLLVSPISWSHHWVWCLPALMSVGVATWRWRSTALGLASIAGILVFVLSMQWWFPEQNHVEQNWPFWAKVVGSSYTWWALGCGGALWWASGRRSRAAEGRDR
;
A
#
# COMPACT_ATOMS: atom_id res chain seq x y z
N PRO A 1 26.15 18.54 -16.35
CA PRO A 1 25.64 17.69 -17.46
C PRO A 1 26.07 16.21 -17.35
N ALA A 2 27.36 15.93 -17.10
CA ALA A 2 27.88 14.56 -16.97
C ALA A 2 27.19 13.75 -15.85
N GLU A 3 27.04 14.33 -14.66
CA GLU A 3 26.33 13.72 -13.53
C GLU A 3 24.88 13.30 -13.86
N SER A 4 24.14 14.17 -14.55
CA SER A 4 22.76 13.85 -14.97
C SER A 4 22.74 12.74 -16.02
N TRP A 5 23.71 12.73 -16.95
CA TRP A 5 23.83 11.69 -17.96
C TRP A 5 24.14 10.33 -17.33
N GLU A 6 25.13 10.27 -16.43
CA GLU A 6 25.49 9.06 -15.69
C GLU A 6 24.31 8.56 -14.84
N PHE A 7 23.60 9.47 -14.18
CA PHE A 7 22.41 9.15 -13.42
C PHE A 7 21.33 8.48 -14.28
N PHE A 8 20.88 9.12 -15.37
CA PHE A 8 19.77 8.59 -16.16
C PHE A 8 20.13 7.37 -17.02
N THR A 9 21.40 7.19 -17.38
CA THR A 9 21.82 6.09 -18.27
C THR A 9 22.35 4.86 -17.54
N SER A 10 22.89 5.02 -16.33
CA SER A 10 23.50 3.92 -15.59
C SER A 10 23.01 3.87 -14.15
N ALA A 11 23.21 4.94 -13.39
CA ALA A 11 23.06 4.92 -11.94
C ALA A 11 21.59 4.73 -11.47
N MET A 12 20.62 5.15 -12.29
CA MET A 12 19.18 4.96 -12.05
C MET A 12 18.75 3.49 -12.12
N TRP A 13 19.50 2.65 -12.85
CA TRP A 13 19.22 1.22 -13.01
C TRP A 13 19.87 0.35 -11.94
N ASP A 14 20.66 0.93 -11.03
CA ASP A 14 21.27 0.26 -9.89
C ASP A 14 20.50 0.59 -8.59
N PRO A 15 19.48 -0.20 -8.23
CA PRO A 15 18.71 0.02 -7.01
C PRO A 15 19.52 -0.20 -5.73
N GLY A 16 20.68 -0.88 -5.78
CA GLY A 16 21.57 -1.07 -4.64
C GLY A 16 22.22 0.24 -4.16
N ARG A 17 22.33 1.24 -5.05
CA ARG A 17 22.85 2.57 -4.70
C ARG A 17 21.92 3.37 -3.80
N ALA A 18 20.62 3.12 -3.86
CA ALA A 18 19.66 3.88 -3.08
C ALA A 18 19.74 3.55 -1.58
N GLY A 19 20.15 2.33 -1.22
CA GLY A 19 20.28 1.85 0.14
C GLY A 19 19.92 0.37 0.26
N PHE A 20 20.00 -0.17 1.47
CA PHE A 20 19.74 -1.57 1.72
C PHE A 20 18.25 -1.91 1.65
N ALA A 21 17.91 -3.03 0.99
CA ALA A 21 16.52 -3.45 0.82
C ALA A 21 15.86 -3.81 2.17
N ASP A 22 16.61 -4.41 3.10
CA ASP A 22 16.17 -4.82 4.44
C ASP A 22 16.10 -3.68 5.46
N TYR A 23 16.67 -2.50 5.15
CA TYR A 23 16.69 -1.34 6.04
C TYR A 23 15.30 -1.02 6.57
N SER A 24 15.15 -0.81 7.88
CA SER A 24 13.85 -0.58 8.56
C SER A 24 12.97 0.49 7.89
N GLY A 25 13.57 1.55 7.36
CA GLY A 25 12.87 2.61 6.64
C GLY A 25 12.25 2.18 5.32
N ASN A 26 12.67 1.06 4.71
CA ASN A 26 12.10 0.54 3.47
C ASN A 26 10.76 -0.14 3.73
N GLN A 27 9.67 0.59 3.52
CA GLN A 27 8.32 0.18 3.84
C GLN A 27 7.58 -0.29 2.58
N ASN A 28 8.08 -1.33 1.90
CA ASN A 28 7.45 -1.93 0.73
C ASN A 28 7.50 -3.47 0.79
N LEU A 29 6.94 -4.13 -0.23
CA LEU A 29 6.95 -5.60 -0.31
C LEU A 29 8.39 -6.15 -0.29
N LYS A 30 9.31 -5.51 -1.00
CA LYS A 30 10.71 -5.97 -1.08
C LYS A 30 11.39 -5.90 0.28
N GLY A 31 11.18 -4.85 1.06
CA GLY A 31 11.77 -4.70 2.39
C GLY A 31 11.21 -5.68 3.40
N ALA A 32 9.89 -5.92 3.38
CA ALA A 32 9.29 -6.98 4.19
C ALA A 32 9.86 -8.37 3.85
N ILE A 33 10.07 -8.65 2.57
CA ILE A 33 10.69 -9.89 2.08
C ILE A 33 12.16 -9.97 2.49
N ALA A 34 12.92 -8.89 2.32
CA ALA A 34 14.36 -8.86 2.56
C ALA A 34 14.72 -9.10 4.03
N ARG A 35 13.87 -8.63 4.95
CA ARG A 35 14.02 -8.95 6.39
C ARG A 35 13.69 -10.41 6.70
N GLY A 36 12.81 -11.05 5.93
CA GLY A 36 12.25 -12.37 6.24
C GLY A 36 12.92 -13.56 5.55
N LEU A 37 13.53 -13.35 4.37
CA LEU A 37 14.03 -14.40 3.49
C LEU A 37 15.53 -14.23 3.18
N PRO A 38 16.23 -15.30 2.76
CA PRO A 38 17.60 -15.19 2.26
C PRO A 38 17.67 -14.39 0.95
N GLU A 39 18.81 -13.72 0.71
CA GLU A 39 19.03 -12.80 -0.40
C GLU A 39 18.69 -13.37 -1.78
N SER A 40 19.02 -14.65 -2.01
CA SER A 40 18.72 -15.36 -3.25
C SER A 40 17.22 -15.41 -3.60
N ALA A 41 16.34 -15.28 -2.61
CA ALA A 41 14.89 -15.30 -2.79
C ALA A 41 14.27 -13.90 -2.94
N TRP A 42 15.00 -12.82 -2.66
CA TRP A 42 14.41 -11.47 -2.56
C TRP A 42 13.75 -11.02 -3.86
N ASN A 43 14.48 -11.03 -4.98
CA ASN A 43 13.99 -10.58 -6.27
C ASN A 43 12.85 -11.47 -6.85
N PRO A 44 12.96 -12.82 -6.89
CA PRO A 44 11.88 -13.64 -7.43
C PRO A 44 10.60 -13.55 -6.58
N THR A 45 10.71 -13.55 -5.26
CA THR A 45 9.54 -13.40 -4.38
C THR A 45 8.92 -12.02 -4.51
N TRP A 46 9.73 -10.95 -4.54
CA TRP A 46 9.23 -9.59 -4.74
C TRP A 46 8.54 -9.42 -6.10
N ALA A 47 9.10 -9.97 -7.17
CA ALA A 47 8.47 -9.94 -8.49
C ALA A 47 7.11 -10.63 -8.49
N ALA A 48 7.02 -11.84 -7.92
CA ALA A 48 5.76 -12.57 -7.80
C ALA A 48 4.72 -11.80 -6.97
N CYS A 49 5.09 -11.31 -5.79
CA CYS A 49 4.21 -10.52 -4.92
C CYS A 49 3.79 -9.20 -5.58
N SER A 50 4.67 -8.56 -6.34
CA SER A 50 4.36 -7.31 -7.05
C SER A 50 3.35 -7.54 -8.17
N LEU A 51 3.49 -8.62 -8.96
CA LEU A 51 2.51 -9.00 -9.98
C LEU A 51 1.12 -9.26 -9.36
N LEU A 52 1.08 -9.96 -8.23
CA LEU A 52 -0.16 -10.18 -7.49
C LEU A 52 -0.76 -8.87 -6.97
N ALA A 53 0.06 -7.97 -6.43
CA ALA A 53 -0.39 -6.66 -5.96
C ALA A 53 -0.94 -5.79 -7.10
N VAL A 54 -0.28 -5.77 -8.27
CA VAL A 54 -0.76 -5.07 -9.47
C VAL A 54 -2.10 -5.63 -9.94
N ALA A 55 -2.22 -6.96 -10.02
CA ALA A 55 -3.47 -7.60 -10.39
C ALA A 55 -4.58 -7.25 -9.40
N ALA A 56 -4.33 -7.37 -8.10
CA ALA A 56 -5.29 -7.05 -7.05
C ALA A 56 -5.75 -5.59 -7.11
N ALA A 57 -4.81 -4.65 -7.28
CA ALA A 57 -5.12 -3.22 -7.42
C ALA A 57 -5.94 -2.94 -8.68
N TRP A 58 -5.61 -3.57 -9.81
CA TRP A 58 -6.38 -3.44 -11.04
C TRP A 58 -7.83 -3.91 -10.87
N PHE A 59 -8.03 -5.11 -10.31
CA PHE A 59 -9.37 -5.63 -10.02
C PHE A 59 -10.13 -4.74 -9.03
N LEU A 60 -9.46 -4.24 -7.99
CA LEU A 60 -10.05 -3.32 -7.02
C LEU A 60 -10.50 -2.02 -7.69
N CYS A 61 -9.65 -1.39 -8.50
CA CYS A 61 -10.01 -0.18 -9.25
C CYS A 61 -11.18 -0.42 -10.20
N ARG A 62 -11.22 -1.56 -10.90
CA ARG A 62 -12.36 -1.93 -11.75
C ARG A 62 -13.64 -2.10 -10.95
N ARG A 63 -13.58 -2.71 -9.77
CA ARG A 63 -14.73 -2.86 -8.89
C ARG A 63 -15.23 -1.51 -8.39
N LEU A 64 -14.33 -0.64 -7.94
CA LEU A 64 -14.67 0.71 -7.50
C LEU A 64 -15.35 1.51 -8.63
N GLY A 65 -14.84 1.43 -9.86
CA GLY A 65 -15.42 2.12 -11.02
C GLY A 65 -16.84 1.65 -11.37
N ARG A 66 -17.22 0.41 -11.04
CA ARG A 66 -18.61 -0.06 -11.22
C ARG A 66 -19.58 0.63 -10.27
N LEU A 67 -19.13 1.11 -9.11
CA LEU A 67 -19.99 1.84 -8.16
C LEU A 67 -20.43 3.20 -8.72
N GLN A 68 -19.60 3.85 -9.54
CA GLN A 68 -19.93 5.13 -10.20
C GLN A 68 -21.13 5.01 -11.14
N VAL A 69 -21.29 3.86 -11.80
CA VAL A 69 -22.38 3.63 -12.76
C VAL A 69 -23.73 3.47 -12.06
N THR A 70 -23.74 3.15 -10.77
CA THR A 70 -24.95 2.76 -10.03
C THR A 70 -25.53 3.84 -9.10
N SER A 71 -24.89 5.00 -8.96
CA SER A 71 -25.26 6.01 -7.96
C SER A 71 -26.11 7.16 -8.55
N ASP A 72 -27.31 7.37 -8.00
CA ASP A 72 -28.21 8.50 -8.32
C ASP A 72 -27.66 9.87 -7.87
N ASP A 73 -26.85 9.92 -6.80
CA ASP A 73 -26.08 11.11 -6.37
C ASP A 73 -24.70 11.12 -7.07
N ALA A 74 -24.72 11.30 -8.38
CA ALA A 74 -23.61 10.95 -9.28
C ALA A 74 -22.29 11.70 -9.01
N ASP A 75 -22.33 13.01 -8.73
CA ASP A 75 -21.10 13.84 -8.68
C ASP A 75 -20.27 13.58 -7.41
N ASP A 76 -20.93 13.47 -6.26
CA ASP A 76 -20.28 13.34 -4.96
C ASP A 76 -19.68 11.95 -4.74
N GLU A 77 -20.34 10.89 -5.22
CA GLU A 77 -19.83 9.52 -5.15
C GLU A 77 -18.73 9.29 -6.20
N ALA A 78 -18.84 9.90 -7.39
CA ALA A 78 -17.82 9.83 -8.42
C ALA A 78 -16.48 10.39 -7.95
N GLY A 79 -16.50 11.54 -7.26
CA GLY A 79 -15.31 12.15 -6.66
C GLY A 79 -14.65 11.25 -5.61
N LEU A 80 -15.44 10.65 -4.72
CA LEU A 80 -14.92 9.70 -3.73
C LEU A 80 -14.28 8.48 -4.40
N VAL A 81 -14.96 7.86 -5.37
CA VAL A 81 -14.44 6.70 -6.09
C VAL A 81 -13.12 7.03 -6.80
N LEU A 82 -13.04 8.18 -7.46
CA LEU A 82 -11.82 8.62 -8.13
C LEU A 82 -10.67 8.77 -7.13
N THR A 83 -10.91 9.42 -5.98
CA THR A 83 -9.88 9.60 -4.95
C THR A 83 -9.42 8.26 -4.36
N LEU A 84 -10.33 7.30 -4.18
CA LEU A 84 -10.00 5.94 -3.75
C LEU A 84 -9.16 5.19 -4.80
N GLN A 85 -9.50 5.29 -6.09
CA GLN A 85 -8.72 4.68 -7.17
C GLN A 85 -7.30 5.28 -7.25
N VAL A 86 -7.18 6.60 -7.17
CA VAL A 86 -5.88 7.28 -7.10
C VAL A 86 -5.10 6.79 -5.87
N GLY A 87 -5.73 6.74 -4.70
CA GLY A 87 -5.12 6.21 -3.48
C GLY A 87 -4.60 4.77 -3.65
N VAL A 88 -5.39 3.89 -4.25
CA VAL A 88 -4.98 2.50 -4.55
C VAL A 88 -3.76 2.45 -5.47
N VAL A 89 -3.74 3.26 -6.54
CA VAL A 89 -2.61 3.29 -7.49
C VAL A 89 -1.34 3.85 -6.86
N MET A 90 -1.45 4.91 -6.07
CA MET A 90 -0.28 5.51 -5.40
C MET A 90 0.30 4.59 -4.33
N VAL A 91 -0.55 3.94 -3.53
CA VAL A 91 -0.13 2.93 -2.54
C VAL A 91 0.47 1.70 -3.24
N LEU A 92 -0.10 1.27 -4.37
CA LEU A 92 0.49 0.20 -5.19
C LEU A 92 1.92 0.57 -5.63
N GLY A 93 2.13 1.79 -6.14
CA GLY A 93 3.45 2.26 -6.54
C GLY A 93 4.49 2.17 -5.42
N LEU A 94 4.09 2.53 -4.19
CA LEU A 94 4.93 2.38 -2.99
C LEU A 94 5.20 0.92 -2.65
N LEU A 95 4.20 0.04 -2.73
CA LEU A 95 4.33 -1.38 -2.43
C LEU A 95 5.26 -2.13 -3.39
N VAL A 96 5.17 -1.82 -4.69
CA VAL A 96 5.89 -2.56 -5.74
C VAL A 96 7.21 -1.91 -6.14
N SER A 97 7.50 -0.68 -5.73
CA SER A 97 8.83 -0.07 -5.91
C SER A 97 9.91 -0.94 -5.24
N PRO A 98 11.12 -1.06 -5.81
CA PRO A 98 12.23 -1.77 -5.14
C PRO A 98 12.60 -1.11 -3.80
N ILE A 99 12.52 0.22 -3.71
CA ILE A 99 12.79 1.01 -2.51
C ILE A 99 11.67 2.04 -2.31
N SER A 100 11.03 2.02 -1.15
CA SER A 100 10.10 3.08 -0.71
C SER A 100 10.32 3.41 0.75
N TRP A 101 11.03 4.50 0.99
CA TRP A 101 11.28 4.99 2.33
C TRP A 101 9.99 5.42 3.02
N SER A 102 9.97 5.36 4.35
CA SER A 102 8.82 5.77 5.16
C SER A 102 8.33 7.18 4.82
N HIS A 103 9.22 8.10 4.41
CA HIS A 103 8.85 9.46 4.00
C HIS A 103 8.27 9.55 2.58
N HIS A 104 8.40 8.51 1.73
CA HIS A 104 7.71 8.44 0.44
C HIS A 104 6.21 8.16 0.61
N TRP A 105 5.79 7.68 1.78
CA TRP A 105 4.40 7.39 2.11
C TRP A 105 3.54 8.65 2.33
N VAL A 106 3.88 9.80 1.73
CA VAL A 106 3.05 11.03 1.77
C VAL A 106 1.62 10.80 1.28
N TRP A 107 1.42 9.82 0.40
CA TRP A 107 0.12 9.39 -0.10
C TRP A 107 -0.76 8.70 0.95
N CYS A 108 -0.24 8.40 2.15
CA CYS A 108 -1.03 7.85 3.23
C CYS A 108 -2.14 8.79 3.68
N LEU A 109 -1.90 10.11 3.70
CA LEU A 109 -2.89 11.10 4.10
C LEU A 109 -4.11 11.11 3.17
N PRO A 110 -3.98 11.33 1.84
CA PRO A 110 -5.14 11.27 0.96
C PRO A 110 -5.81 9.89 0.97
N ALA A 111 -5.06 8.79 1.07
CA ALA A 111 -5.64 7.45 1.18
C ALA A 111 -6.48 7.30 2.47
N LEU A 112 -5.97 7.73 3.62
CA LEU A 112 -6.69 7.69 4.90
C LEU A 112 -7.92 8.59 4.90
N MET A 113 -7.83 9.78 4.29
CA MET A 113 -8.97 10.68 4.14
C MET A 113 -10.06 10.04 3.28
N SER A 114 -9.73 9.51 2.11
CA SER A 114 -10.71 8.84 1.23
C SER A 114 -11.33 7.61 1.90
N VAL A 115 -10.54 6.78 2.59
CA VAL A 115 -11.05 5.61 3.33
C VAL A 115 -11.90 6.04 4.54
N GLY A 116 -11.54 7.15 5.20
CA GLY A 116 -12.32 7.73 6.30
C GLY A 116 -13.68 8.25 5.84
N VAL A 117 -13.71 8.97 4.71
CA VAL A 117 -14.98 9.41 4.09
C VAL A 117 -15.81 8.20 3.66
N ALA A 118 -15.19 7.20 3.03
CA ALA A 118 -15.86 5.96 2.65
C ALA A 118 -16.39 5.17 3.85
N THR A 119 -15.71 5.21 5.00
CA THR A 119 -16.20 4.60 6.25
C THR A 119 -17.56 5.17 6.63
N TRP A 120 -17.68 6.50 6.63
CA TRP A 120 -18.91 7.19 7.01
C TRP A 120 -20.01 6.99 5.95
N ARG A 121 -19.70 7.24 4.68
CA ARG A 121 -20.67 7.15 3.57
C ARG A 121 -21.15 5.73 3.32
N TRP A 122 -20.27 4.74 3.39
CA TRP A 122 -20.62 3.33 3.15
C TRP A 122 -20.96 2.57 4.44
N ARG A 123 -20.98 3.26 5.60
CA ARG A 123 -21.27 2.69 6.94
C ARG A 123 -20.51 1.39 7.21
N SER A 124 -19.24 1.34 6.81
CA SER A 124 -18.43 0.12 6.82
C SER A 124 -17.49 0.10 8.03
N THR A 125 -17.80 -0.74 9.01
CA THR A 125 -16.92 -0.99 10.17
C THR A 125 -15.52 -1.45 9.76
N ALA A 126 -15.42 -2.25 8.70
CA ALA A 126 -14.14 -2.72 8.18
C ALA A 126 -13.24 -1.57 7.69
N LEU A 127 -13.84 -0.55 7.04
CA LEU A 127 -13.08 0.63 6.62
C LEU A 127 -12.71 1.50 7.82
N GLY A 128 -13.59 1.62 8.82
CA GLY A 128 -13.30 2.36 10.04
C GLY A 128 -12.11 1.76 10.81
N LEU A 129 -12.07 0.45 10.93
CA LEU A 129 -10.93 -0.26 11.52
C LEU A 129 -9.65 -0.05 10.69
N ALA A 130 -9.74 -0.10 9.36
CA ALA A 130 -8.59 0.15 8.48
C ALA A 130 -8.06 1.59 8.59
N SER A 131 -8.96 2.58 8.71
CA SER A 131 -8.60 3.99 8.94
C SER A 131 -7.89 4.18 10.29
N ILE A 132 -8.46 3.65 11.38
CA ILE A 132 -7.86 3.75 12.71
C ILE A 132 -6.50 3.05 12.76
N ALA A 133 -6.42 1.82 12.23
CA ALA A 133 -5.17 1.08 12.14
C ALA A 133 -4.11 1.85 11.35
N GLY A 134 -4.49 2.47 10.24
CA GLY A 134 -3.56 3.26 9.44
C GLY A 134 -3.04 4.49 10.19
N ILE A 135 -3.92 5.26 10.83
CA ILE A 135 -3.51 6.38 11.68
C ILE A 135 -2.49 5.92 12.72
N LEU A 136 -2.78 4.83 13.44
CA LEU A 136 -1.86 4.26 14.43
C LEU A 136 -0.52 3.85 13.82
N VAL A 137 -0.53 3.18 12.66
CA VAL A 137 0.67 2.73 11.97
C VAL A 137 1.57 3.91 11.59
N PHE A 138 1.03 4.96 10.98
CA PHE A 138 1.83 6.12 10.57
C PHE A 138 2.29 6.99 11.74
N VAL A 139 1.46 7.17 12.77
CA VAL A 139 1.80 7.97 13.95
C VAL A 139 2.85 7.26 14.82
N LEU A 140 2.69 5.96 15.06
CA LEU A 140 3.61 5.22 15.92
C LEU A 140 4.96 4.97 15.25
N SER A 141 5.00 4.93 13.90
CA SER A 141 6.21 4.72 13.11
C SER A 141 7.08 3.58 13.66
N MET A 142 6.45 2.42 13.87
CA MET A 142 7.01 1.28 14.61
C MET A 142 8.29 0.69 14.00
N GLN A 143 8.58 1.01 12.74
CA GLN A 143 9.84 0.65 12.09
C GLN A 143 11.09 1.21 12.78
N TRP A 144 10.94 2.29 13.56
CA TRP A 144 12.03 2.92 14.32
C TRP A 144 12.13 2.43 15.78
N TRP A 145 11.34 1.42 16.17
CA TRP A 145 11.36 0.90 17.55
C TRP A 145 12.46 -0.13 17.78
N PHE A 146 13.13 -0.58 16.72
CA PHE A 146 14.09 -1.68 16.74
C PHE A 146 15.41 -1.22 16.12
N PRO A 147 16.55 -1.82 16.50
CA PRO A 147 17.85 -1.48 15.93
C PRO A 147 17.86 -1.61 14.41
N GLU A 148 18.41 -0.62 13.74
CA GLU A 148 18.48 -0.51 12.27
C GLU A 148 19.94 -0.37 11.75
N GLN A 149 20.11 -0.54 10.44
CA GLN A 149 21.38 -0.46 9.69
C GLN A 149 22.30 -1.68 9.85
N ASN A 150 23.27 -1.82 8.94
CA ASN A 150 24.23 -2.93 8.92
C ASN A 150 23.57 -4.32 8.90
N HIS A 151 22.40 -4.44 8.23
CA HIS A 151 21.65 -5.69 8.04
C HIS A 151 21.13 -6.36 9.33
N VAL A 152 21.10 -5.65 10.46
CA VAL A 152 20.61 -6.20 11.73
C VAL A 152 19.12 -6.56 11.67
N GLU A 153 18.38 -5.98 10.73
CA GLU A 153 16.95 -6.23 10.50
C GLU A 153 16.65 -7.67 10.05
N GLN A 154 17.63 -8.36 9.43
CA GLN A 154 17.50 -9.78 9.10
C GLN A 154 17.51 -10.68 10.35
N ASN A 155 18.13 -10.21 11.44
CA ASN A 155 18.23 -10.93 12.71
C ASN A 155 17.08 -10.63 13.67
N TRP A 156 16.15 -9.74 13.30
CA TRP A 156 15.00 -9.44 14.13
C TRP A 156 14.15 -10.71 14.39
N PRO A 157 13.54 -10.84 15.59
CA PRO A 157 12.54 -11.88 15.79
C PRO A 157 11.35 -11.65 14.84
N PHE A 158 10.66 -12.72 14.46
CA PHE A 158 9.57 -12.67 13.47
C PHE A 158 8.53 -11.57 13.74
N TRP A 159 8.12 -11.39 15.00
CA TRP A 159 7.16 -10.37 15.39
C TRP A 159 7.68 -8.94 15.14
N ALA A 160 8.98 -8.68 15.34
CA ALA A 160 9.58 -7.38 15.08
C ALA A 160 9.68 -7.11 13.57
N LYS A 161 9.91 -8.14 12.74
CA LYS A 161 9.83 -8.01 11.27
C LYS A 161 8.43 -7.63 10.80
N VAL A 162 7.40 -8.21 11.41
CA VAL A 162 6.00 -7.86 11.11
C VAL A 162 5.69 -6.44 11.55
N VAL A 163 5.98 -6.08 12.81
CA VAL A 163 5.73 -4.75 13.37
C VAL A 163 6.51 -3.66 12.63
N GLY A 164 7.78 -3.93 12.33
CA GLY A 164 8.65 -3.03 11.59
C GLY A 164 8.35 -2.95 10.09
N SER A 165 7.42 -3.75 9.57
CA SER A 165 6.91 -3.65 8.19
C SER A 165 5.42 -3.25 8.17
N SER A 166 4.95 -2.59 9.22
CA SER A 166 3.54 -2.30 9.46
C SER A 166 2.87 -1.48 8.35
N TYR A 167 3.59 -0.60 7.64
CA TYR A 167 3.01 0.20 6.55
C TYR A 167 2.60 -0.70 5.39
N THR A 168 3.46 -1.67 5.05
CA THR A 168 3.20 -2.67 4.01
C THR A 168 1.97 -3.52 4.36
N TRP A 169 1.88 -4.00 5.60
CA TRP A 169 0.75 -4.81 6.05
C TRP A 169 -0.56 -4.03 6.11
N TRP A 170 -0.51 -2.78 6.59
CA TRP A 170 -1.67 -1.90 6.59
C TRP A 170 -2.18 -1.67 5.17
N ALA A 171 -1.31 -1.40 4.21
CA ALA A 171 -1.72 -1.16 2.83
C ALA A 171 -2.44 -2.36 2.21
N LEU A 172 -1.91 -3.57 2.41
CA LEU A 172 -2.55 -4.81 1.95
C LEU A 172 -3.90 -5.04 2.64
N GLY A 173 -3.95 -4.86 3.97
CA GLY A 173 -5.17 -4.99 4.77
C GLY A 173 -6.25 -3.97 4.39
N CYS A 174 -5.86 -2.72 4.16
CA CYS A 174 -6.75 -1.64 3.73
C CYS A 174 -7.32 -1.91 2.34
N GLY A 175 -6.50 -2.40 1.40
CA GLY A 175 -6.96 -2.86 0.09
C GLY A 175 -8.00 -3.99 0.20
N GLY A 176 -7.77 -4.96 1.08
CA GLY A 176 -8.72 -6.03 1.39
C GLY A 176 -10.04 -5.51 2.00
N ALA A 177 -9.96 -4.54 2.92
CA ALA A 177 -11.13 -3.90 3.52
C ALA A 177 -11.95 -3.12 2.48
N LEU A 178 -11.30 -2.41 1.56
CA LEU A 178 -11.93 -1.75 0.42
C LEU A 178 -12.59 -2.74 -0.54
N TRP A 179 -11.92 -3.84 -0.86
CA TRP A 179 -12.49 -4.91 -1.68
C TRP A 179 -13.76 -5.50 -1.07
N TRP A 180 -13.74 -5.74 0.24
CA TRP A 180 -14.88 -6.26 0.99
C TRP A 180 -16.04 -5.26 1.05
N ALA A 181 -15.74 -4.00 1.41
CA ALA A 181 -16.75 -2.95 1.55
C ALA A 181 -17.44 -2.63 0.21
N SER A 182 -16.66 -2.49 -0.87
CA SER A 182 -17.20 -2.26 -2.22
C SER A 182 -18.06 -3.44 -2.70
N GLY A 183 -17.66 -4.69 -2.42
CA GLY A 183 -18.45 -5.86 -2.77
C GLY A 183 -19.80 -5.93 -2.04
N ARG A 184 -19.85 -5.56 -0.76
CA ARG A 184 -21.12 -5.45 -0.02
C ARG A 184 -22.02 -4.35 -0.58
N ARG A 185 -21.44 -3.22 -0.99
CA ARG A 185 -22.18 -2.10 -1.58
C ARG A 185 -22.79 -2.47 -2.94
N SER A 186 -22.03 -3.11 -3.83
CA SER A 186 -22.57 -3.57 -5.13
C SER A 186 -23.76 -4.51 -4.97
N ARG A 187 -23.69 -5.47 -4.03
CA ARG A 187 -24.80 -6.39 -3.75
C ARG A 187 -26.04 -5.70 -3.20
N ALA A 188 -25.86 -4.67 -2.38
CA ALA A 188 -26.98 -3.89 -1.84
C ALA A 188 -27.69 -3.06 -2.93
N ALA A 189 -26.94 -2.55 -3.92
CA ALA A 189 -27.50 -1.85 -5.07
C ALA A 189 -28.30 -2.80 -5.98
N GLU A 190 -27.73 -3.96 -6.34
CA GLU A 190 -28.41 -4.98 -7.17
C GLU A 190 -29.70 -5.51 -6.54
N GLY A 191 -29.79 -5.55 -5.22
CA GLY A 191 -30.99 -5.98 -4.49
C GLY A 191 -32.10 -4.93 -4.43
N ARG A 192 -31.81 -3.67 -4.76
CA ARG A 192 -32.79 -2.57 -4.78
C ARG A 192 -33.53 -2.48 -6.12
N ASP A 193 -32.94 -3.03 -7.18
CA ASP A 193 -33.47 -3.03 -8.56
C ASP A 193 -34.30 -4.28 -8.91
N ARG A 194 -34.46 -5.23 -7.96
CA ARG A 194 -35.29 -6.43 -8.10
C ARG A 194 -36.59 -6.31 -7.33
#